data_AF-A0A524GMW6-F1
#
_entry.id   AF-A0A524GMW6-F1
#
_cell.length_a   1.000
_cell.length_b   1.000
_cell.length_c   1.000
_cell.angle_alpha   90.00
_cell.angle_beta   90.00
_cell.angle_gamma   90.00
#
_symmetry.space_group_name_H-M   'P 1'
#
loop_
_entity.id
_entity.type
_entity.pdbx_description
1 polymer ?
#
loop_
_entity_poly.entity_id
_entity_poly.type
_entity_poly.pdbx_seq_one_letter_code
_entity_poly.pdbx_strand_id
1 'polypeptide(L)'
;MLTIEIRDGGTWFKPGETIEGTASWHLDEEAEAVEVRLFWFTQGKGARDVEVVTTRHMARPELSGTRSFEFDVPRGPYSFSGKLITLAWAIELVVLPSGETERLDLLIGPQPVEVKIS
;
A
#
# COMPACT_ATOMS: atom_id res chain seq x y z
N MET A 1 7.88 -12.43 -8.66
CA MET A 1 7.99 -12.31 -7.18
C MET A 1 8.12 -10.85 -6.81
N LEU A 2 7.24 -10.39 -5.95
CA LEU A 2 7.12 -9.01 -5.53
C LEU A 2 7.19 -8.94 -4.00
N THR A 3 7.79 -7.90 -3.44
CA THR A 3 7.95 -7.75 -1.98
C THR A 3 7.92 -6.29 -1.58
N ILE A 4 7.25 -6.00 -0.47
CA ILE A 4 7.19 -4.68 0.16
C ILE A 4 7.65 -4.82 1.61
N GLU A 5 8.64 -4.04 2.01
CA GLU A 5 9.15 -4.01 3.37
C GLU A 5 9.12 -2.59 3.91
N ILE A 6 8.58 -2.40 5.12
CA ILE A 6 8.66 -1.12 5.84
C ILE A 6 9.95 -1.12 6.65
N ARG A 7 10.67 0.01 6.66
CA ARG A 7 11.99 0.18 7.29
C ARG A 7 12.06 -0.37 8.72
N ASP A 8 11.03 -0.14 9.52
CA ASP A 8 10.95 -0.59 10.93
C ASP A 8 9.94 -1.74 11.14
N GLY A 9 9.41 -2.33 10.06
CA GLY A 9 8.39 -3.39 10.11
C GLY A 9 7.02 -2.94 10.64
N GLY A 10 6.85 -1.65 10.95
CA GLY A 10 5.60 -1.09 11.44
C GLY A 10 4.50 -1.11 10.38
N THR A 11 3.29 -1.48 10.79
CA THR A 11 2.08 -1.45 9.95
C THR A 11 1.04 -0.47 10.46
N TRP A 12 1.37 0.32 11.50
CA TRP A 12 0.54 1.40 12.01
C TRP A 12 1.27 2.73 11.94
N PHE A 13 0.58 3.75 11.45
CA PHE A 13 1.10 5.10 11.31
C PHE A 13 0.08 6.15 11.75
N LYS A 14 0.58 7.24 12.33
CA LYS A 14 -0.24 8.41 12.64
C LYS A 14 -0.35 9.34 11.42
N PRO A 15 -1.46 10.09 11.32
CA PRO A 15 -1.58 11.15 10.33
C PRO A 15 -0.42 12.15 10.42
N GLY A 16 0.20 12.46 9.28
CA GLY A 16 1.36 13.35 9.19
C GLY A 16 2.72 12.70 9.49
N GLU A 17 2.75 11.40 9.84
CA GLU A 17 4.00 10.64 9.81
C GLU A 17 4.42 10.31 8.37
N THR A 18 5.62 9.77 8.23
CA THR A 18 6.18 9.34 6.94
C THR A 18 6.32 7.81 6.97
N ILE A 19 5.82 7.16 5.93
CA ILE A 19 6.03 5.73 5.68
C ILE A 19 7.25 5.59 4.80
N GLU A 20 8.30 4.95 5.33
CA GLU A 20 9.51 4.62 4.59
C GLU A 20 9.61 3.12 4.39
N GLY A 21 9.95 2.70 3.17
CA GLY A 21 10.08 1.30 2.86
C GLY A 21 10.84 1.02 1.59
N THR A 22 10.89 -0.25 1.24
CA THR A 22 11.56 -0.78 0.07
C THR A 22 10.61 -1.67 -0.70
N ALA A 23 10.52 -1.43 -2.01
CA ALA A 23 9.85 -2.29 -2.96
C ALA A 23 10.90 -3.09 -3.73
N SER A 24 10.74 -4.41 -3.78
CA SER A 24 11.61 -5.32 -4.53
C SER A 24 10.79 -6.17 -5.48
N TRP A 25 11.36 -6.46 -6.65
CA TRP A 25 10.72 -7.27 -7.67
C TRP A 25 11.70 -8.18 -8.39
N HIS A 26 11.17 -9.30 -8.86
CA HIS A 26 11.77 -10.23 -9.81
C HIS A 26 10.68 -10.65 -10.80
N LEU A 27 10.78 -10.19 -12.03
CA LEU A 27 9.79 -10.32 -13.10
C LEU A 27 10.25 -11.38 -14.10
N ASP A 28 9.30 -12.14 -14.62
CA ASP A 28 9.58 -13.16 -15.64
C ASP A 28 9.77 -12.55 -17.04
N GLU A 29 9.21 -11.35 -17.27
CA GLU A 29 9.23 -10.62 -18.54
C GLU A 29 9.45 -9.12 -18.31
N GLU A 30 9.84 -8.40 -19.38
CA GLU A 30 10.01 -6.95 -19.31
C GLU A 30 8.67 -6.26 -18.99
N ALA A 31 8.69 -5.33 -18.02
CA ALA A 31 7.53 -4.51 -17.67
C ALA A 31 7.65 -3.11 -18.27
N GLU A 32 6.51 -2.51 -18.60
CA GLU A 32 6.43 -1.11 -18.99
C GLU A 32 6.68 -0.20 -17.79
N ALA A 33 6.16 -0.60 -16.63
CA ALA A 33 6.36 0.12 -15.38
C ALA A 33 6.16 -0.80 -14.16
N VAL A 34 6.76 -0.38 -13.06
CA VAL A 34 6.41 -0.83 -11.72
C VAL A 34 5.95 0.39 -10.93
N GLU A 35 4.90 0.25 -10.14
CA GLU A 35 4.35 1.33 -9.33
C GLU A 35 4.22 0.91 -7.87
N VAL A 36 4.64 1.77 -6.95
CA VAL A 36 4.26 1.67 -5.54
C VAL A 36 3.16 2.68 -5.29
N ARG A 37 2.02 2.24 -4.77
CA ARG A 37 0.85 3.11 -4.55
C ARG A 37 0.40 3.02 -3.11
N LEU A 38 0.16 4.16 -2.48
CA LEU A 38 -0.57 4.25 -1.22
C LEU A 38 -2.03 4.58 -1.53
N PHE A 39 -2.93 3.78 -1.02
CA PHE A 39 -4.36 3.92 -1.30
C PHE A 39 -5.19 3.49 -0.10
N TRP A 40 -6.42 3.96 -0.07
CA TRP A 40 -7.43 3.45 0.85
C TRP A 40 -8.58 2.85 0.06
N PHE A 41 -9.28 1.93 0.71
CA PHE A 41 -10.47 1.33 0.13
C PHE A 41 -11.46 0.95 1.23
N THR A 42 -12.74 0.88 0.88
CA THR A 42 -13.79 0.39 1.76
C THR A 42 -14.22 -1.03 1.39
N GLN A 43 -14.53 -1.82 2.41
CA GLN A 43 -15.08 -3.17 2.28
C GLN A 43 -16.25 -3.37 3.24
N GLY A 44 -17.19 -4.24 2.90
CA GLY A 44 -18.35 -4.55 3.73
C GLY A 44 -19.63 -4.69 2.90
N LYS A 45 -20.78 -4.48 3.55
CA LYS A 45 -22.11 -4.61 2.90
C LYS A 45 -22.51 -3.40 2.04
N GLY A 46 -21.64 -2.38 1.95
CA GLY A 46 -21.85 -1.15 1.18
C GLY A 46 -21.13 -1.12 -0.17
N ALA A 47 -21.08 0.07 -0.78
CA ALA A 47 -20.26 0.33 -1.96
C ALA A 47 -18.77 0.19 -1.62
N ARG A 48 -18.00 -0.35 -2.56
CA ARG A 48 -16.54 -0.38 -2.48
C ARG A 48 -16.01 0.89 -3.12
N ASP A 49 -15.49 1.76 -2.28
CA ASP A 49 -14.76 2.95 -2.69
C ASP A 49 -13.27 2.60 -2.67
N VAL A 50 -12.52 3.12 -3.64
CA VAL A 50 -11.06 2.97 -3.73
C VAL A 50 -10.51 4.31 -4.17
N GLU A 51 -9.49 4.80 -3.48
CA GLU A 51 -8.78 6.03 -3.87
C GLU A 51 -7.27 5.84 -3.70
N VAL A 52 -6.55 6.01 -4.80
CA VAL A 52 -5.09 6.09 -4.80
C VAL A 52 -4.68 7.50 -4.41
N VAL A 53 -3.98 7.62 -3.29
CA VAL A 53 -3.58 8.92 -2.73
C VAL A 53 -2.26 9.38 -3.32
N THR A 54 -1.33 8.46 -3.50
CA THR A 54 -0.02 8.78 -4.08
C THR A 54 0.58 7.56 -4.77
N THR A 55 1.42 7.82 -5.76
CA THR A 55 2.07 6.82 -6.59
C THR A 55 3.54 7.19 -6.78
N ARG A 56 4.42 6.21 -6.60
CA ARG A 56 5.79 6.24 -7.13
C ARG A 56 5.84 5.37 -8.37
N HIS A 57 6.07 6.01 -9.51
CA HIS A 57 6.13 5.35 -10.81
C HIS A 57 7.58 5.13 -11.23
N MET A 58 7.90 3.91 -11.65
CA MET A 58 9.21 3.52 -12.17
C MET A 58 9.01 2.99 -13.59
N ALA A 59 9.35 3.80 -14.58
CA ALA A 59 9.23 3.44 -16.00
C ALA A 59 10.36 2.49 -16.41
N ARG A 60 10.01 1.47 -17.20
CA ARG A 60 10.94 0.48 -17.78
C ARG A 60 11.93 -0.06 -16.74
N PRO A 61 11.44 -0.70 -15.66
CA PRO A 61 12.31 -1.26 -14.65
C PRO A 61 13.12 -2.44 -15.21
N GLU A 62 14.25 -2.72 -14.58
CA GLU A 62 14.98 -3.96 -14.81
C GLU A 62 14.13 -5.17 -14.37
N LEU A 63 14.40 -6.36 -14.93
CA LEU A 63 13.69 -7.59 -14.55
C LEU A 63 13.79 -7.89 -13.05
N SER A 64 14.90 -7.52 -12.43
CA SER A 64 15.05 -7.58 -10.97
C SER A 64 15.50 -6.23 -10.47
N GLY A 65 14.89 -5.76 -9.39
CA GLY A 65 15.23 -4.47 -8.86
C GLY A 65 14.69 -4.23 -7.47
N THR A 66 15.30 -3.26 -6.82
CA THR A 66 14.92 -2.78 -5.50
C THR A 66 14.94 -1.26 -5.51
N ARG A 67 13.89 -0.63 -4.97
CA ARG A 67 13.78 0.82 -4.82
C ARG A 67 13.17 1.19 -3.49
N SER A 68 13.77 2.18 -2.84
CA SER A 68 13.17 2.81 -1.68
C SER A 68 11.99 3.68 -2.09
N PHE A 69 11.00 3.79 -1.21
CA PHE A 69 9.89 4.71 -1.35
C PHE A 69 9.63 5.44 -0.03
N GLU A 70 9.01 6.60 -0.17
CA GLU A 70 8.61 7.46 0.95
C GLU A 70 7.24 8.07 0.64
N PHE A 71 6.32 7.96 1.60
CA PHE A 71 4.98 8.53 1.53
C PHE A 71 4.62 9.28 2.81
N ASP A 72 4.12 10.49 2.65
CA ASP A 72 3.49 11.22 3.75
C ASP A 72 2.09 10.65 4.02
N VAL A 73 1.84 10.32 5.28
CA VAL A 73 0.54 9.83 5.73
C VAL A 73 -0.45 10.98 5.72
N PRO A 74 -1.52 10.93 4.90
CA PRO A 74 -2.48 12.01 4.82
C PRO A 74 -3.26 12.15 6.14
N ARG A 75 -3.89 13.33 6.32
CA ARG A 75 -4.71 13.62 7.51
C ARG A 75 -5.98 12.77 7.62
N GLY A 76 -6.33 12.04 6.57
CA GLY A 76 -7.46 11.14 6.56
C GLY A 76 -7.70 10.56 5.17
N PRO A 77 -8.65 9.62 5.05
CA PRO A 77 -9.47 9.06 6.14
C PRO A 77 -8.68 8.18 7.13
N TYR A 78 -9.20 7.96 8.34
CA TYR A 78 -8.60 7.02 9.30
C TYR A 78 -9.11 5.60 9.07
N SER A 79 -8.24 4.62 9.27
CA SER A 79 -8.62 3.22 9.33
C SER A 79 -9.66 3.00 10.42
N PHE A 80 -10.69 2.25 10.08
CA PHE A 80 -11.76 1.87 11.00
C PHE A 80 -12.33 0.53 10.58
N SER A 81 -12.64 -0.32 11.55
CA SER A 81 -13.32 -1.60 11.34
C SER A 81 -14.62 -1.63 12.11
N GLY A 82 -15.75 -1.62 11.39
CA GLY A 82 -17.09 -1.68 11.95
C GLY A 82 -17.88 -2.88 11.44
N LYS A 83 -19.08 -3.09 12.00
CA LYS A 83 -19.94 -4.22 11.61
C LYS A 83 -20.44 -4.18 10.16
N LEU A 84 -20.49 -2.99 9.55
CA LEU A 84 -21.09 -2.77 8.24
C LEU A 84 -20.06 -2.40 7.17
N ILE A 85 -19.04 -1.64 7.57
CA ILE A 85 -17.99 -1.13 6.68
C ILE A 85 -16.67 -1.10 7.43
N THR A 86 -15.61 -1.42 6.69
CA THR A 86 -14.22 -1.27 7.07
C THR A 86 -13.57 -0.33 6.08
N LEU A 87 -12.86 0.67 6.57
CA LEU A 87 -11.93 1.46 5.78
C LEU A 87 -10.52 1.01 6.13
N ALA A 88 -9.80 0.58 5.11
CA ALA A 88 -8.46 0.05 5.25
C ALA A 88 -7.51 0.76 4.29
N TRP A 89 -6.26 0.88 4.73
CA TRP A 89 -5.17 1.44 3.95
C TRP A 89 -4.26 0.31 3.51
N ALA A 90 -3.61 0.50 2.37
CA ALA A 90 -2.58 -0.41 1.92
C ALA A 90 -1.56 0.30 1.05
N ILE A 91 -0.37 -0.30 1.00
CA ILE A 91 0.59 -0.06 -0.06
C ILE A 91 0.49 -1.24 -1.02
N GLU A 92 0.37 -0.97 -2.31
CA GLU A 92 0.48 -1.98 -3.36
C GLU A 92 1.71 -1.71 -4.24
N LEU A 93 2.39 -2.80 -4.62
CA LEU A 93 3.40 -2.84 -5.65
C LEU A 93 2.75 -3.47 -6.88
N VAL A 94 2.68 -2.75 -7.99
CA VAL A 94 1.95 -3.14 -9.20
C VAL A 94 2.89 -3.18 -10.39
N VAL A 95 2.87 -4.27 -11.15
CA VAL A 95 3.61 -4.43 -12.40
C VAL A 95 2.66 -4.17 -13.58
N LEU A 96 3.07 -3.32 -14.52
CA LEU A 96 2.30 -2.99 -15.71
C LEU A 96 3.00 -3.50 -16.98
N PRO A 97 2.25 -4.04 -17.96
CA PRO A 97 0.78 -4.15 -18.00
C PRO A 97 0.23 -5.44 -17.39
N SER A 98 1.08 -6.35 -16.90
CA SER A 98 0.67 -7.69 -16.45
C SER A 98 -0.38 -7.67 -15.33
N GLY A 99 -0.37 -6.63 -14.49
CA GLY A 99 -1.24 -6.51 -13.33
C GLY A 99 -0.84 -7.41 -12.18
N GLU A 100 0.37 -7.98 -12.18
CA GLU A 100 0.92 -8.67 -10.99
C GLU A 100 1.04 -7.66 -9.85
N THR A 101 0.56 -8.03 -8.66
CA THR A 101 0.57 -7.14 -7.50
C THR A 101 1.00 -7.84 -6.22
N GLU A 102 1.72 -7.12 -5.37
CA GLU A 102 1.91 -7.46 -3.96
C GLU A 102 1.31 -6.34 -3.10
N ARG A 103 0.75 -6.70 -1.95
CA ARG A 103 0.04 -5.73 -1.11
C ARG A 103 0.39 -5.90 0.36
N LEU A 104 0.67 -4.76 0.99
CA LEU A 104 0.88 -4.64 2.42
C LEU A 104 -0.23 -3.80 3.05
N ASP A 105 -1.01 -4.41 3.94
CA ASP A 105 -2.08 -3.72 4.67
C ASP A 105 -1.52 -2.84 5.80
N LEU A 106 -2.11 -1.66 5.93
CA LEU A 106 -1.73 -0.63 6.90
C LEU A 106 -2.91 -0.20 7.77
N LEU A 107 -2.58 0.24 8.97
CA LEU A 107 -3.47 0.97 9.86
C LEU A 107 -3.03 2.44 9.94
N ILE A 108 -3.89 3.36 9.52
CA ILE A 108 -3.65 4.80 9.65
C ILE A 108 -4.63 5.39 10.65
N GLY A 109 -4.13 6.01 11.71
CA GLY A 109 -4.98 6.64 12.72
C GLY A 109 -4.20 7.13 13.94
N PRO A 110 -4.82 7.96 14.79
CA PRO A 110 -4.15 8.54 15.96
C PRO A 110 -3.74 7.50 17.01
N GLN A 111 -4.36 6.33 16.99
CA GLN A 111 -4.10 5.21 17.89
C GLN A 111 -4.13 3.88 17.12
N PRO A 112 -3.41 2.84 17.58
CA PRO A 112 -3.60 1.49 17.06
C PRO A 112 -5.02 1.04 17.40
N VAL A 113 -5.82 0.74 16.40
CA VAL A 113 -7.12 0.11 16.59
C VAL A 113 -6.86 -1.38 16.70
N GLU A 114 -7.46 -2.07 17.68
CA GLU A 114 -7.46 -3.54 17.71
C GLU A 114 -8.13 -4.06 16.44
N VAL A 115 -7.32 -4.40 15.43
CA VAL A 115 -7.77 -5.20 14.30
C VAL A 115 -7.65 -6.64 14.73
N LYS A 116 -8.77 -7.24 15.17
CA LYS A 116 -8.85 -8.70 15.28
C LYS A 116 -8.75 -9.26 13.86
N ILE A 117 -7.57 -9.73 13.50
CA ILE A 117 -7.38 -10.61 12.36
C ILE A 117 -7.96 -11.96 12.79
N SER A 118 -9.18 -12.25 12.32
CA SER A 118 -9.88 -13.52 12.57
C SER A 118 -9.48 -14.57 11.55
#